data_AF-A0A7S1GRR1-F1
#
_entry.id   AF-A0A7S1GRR1-F1
#
_cell.length_a   1.000
_cell.length_b   1.000
_cell.length_c   1.000
_cell.angle_alpha   90.00
_cell.angle_beta   90.00
_cell.angle_gamma   90.00
#
_symmetry.space_group_name_H-M   'P 1'
#
loop_
_entity.id
_entity.type
_entity.pdbx_description
1 polymer ?
#
loop_
_entity_poly.entity_id
_entity_poly.type
_entity_poly.pdbx_seq_one_letter_code
_entity_poly.pdbx_strand_id
1 'polypeptide(L)'
;RLHPSGFPETNSPPPTHTASLAPPLTPTMFVIKRNGQKERVHFDKITSRISKLSYGLNTNFVDPVKISRKCVQGVYTGVQTTALDALAAETAAYLTTEHPDYSILAARIAVSNLHKQTLKCFSEVISVLYEYVDATTGRNSKLIDDKTYQIIMANKDELDSALVYDRDYNYDYFGFKTLERSYLLKVNGEIVERPQHLLMRVAVGIHQEDIAAAIKTYDLMSQKYFTHASPTLFNAGTPKPQMSSCFLVHMKEDSIEGIYDTLKTCAQISKCAGGIGLSIHNIRARNSYIRGTNGTSNGLIPMLRVFNSTARYVDQGGGKRPGAFAMYLEPW
;
A
#
# COMPACT_ATOMS: atom_id res chain seq x y z
N ARG A 1 -75.78 72.92 41.08
CA ARG A 1 -75.11 72.93 42.40
C ARG A 1 -73.93 71.96 42.34
N LEU A 2 -72.72 72.54 42.34
CA LEU A 2 -71.43 72.05 42.87
C LEU A 2 -70.84 70.68 42.44
N HIS A 3 -69.65 70.79 41.82
CA HIS A 3 -68.44 69.92 41.81
C HIS A 3 -68.13 69.17 43.14
N PRO A 4 -67.30 68.09 43.17
CA PRO A 4 -65.84 68.04 42.84
C PRO A 4 -65.39 66.84 41.93
N SER A 5 -64.44 66.96 40.98
CA SER A 5 -62.94 66.80 41.04
C SER A 5 -62.44 65.45 41.63
N GLY A 6 -61.55 64.65 41.01
CA GLY A 6 -60.73 64.83 39.81
C GLY A 6 -59.96 63.55 39.36
N PHE A 7 -59.16 63.75 38.29
CA PHE A 7 -58.14 62.93 37.61
C PHE A 7 -58.49 61.54 37.01
N PRO A 8 -58.10 61.33 35.74
CA PRO A 8 -57.53 60.05 35.33
C PRO A 8 -56.15 60.17 34.66
N GLU A 9 -55.37 59.14 34.93
CA GLU A 9 -53.96 58.94 34.66
C GLU A 9 -53.62 58.69 33.19
N THR A 10 -52.44 59.18 32.80
CA THR A 10 -51.72 58.95 31.56
C THR A 10 -51.10 57.55 31.54
N ASN A 11 -51.38 56.74 30.51
CA ASN A 11 -50.61 55.52 30.22
C ASN A 11 -50.21 55.47 28.74
N SER A 12 -48.99 55.91 28.46
CA SER A 12 -48.24 55.66 27.23
C SER A 12 -47.60 54.25 27.25
N PRO A 13 -47.53 53.53 26.12
CA PRO A 13 -46.98 52.17 26.07
C PRO A 13 -45.44 52.14 26.15
N PRO A 14 -44.83 51.01 26.57
CA PRO A 14 -43.39 50.88 26.76
C PRO A 14 -42.62 50.72 25.44
N PRO A 15 -41.29 50.95 25.42
CA PRO A 15 -40.50 50.96 24.20
C PRO A 15 -40.28 49.55 23.66
N THR A 16 -40.38 49.43 22.34
CA THR A 16 -40.03 48.25 21.55
C THR A 16 -38.51 48.05 21.52
N HIS A 17 -38.01 47.08 22.29
CA HIS A 17 -36.65 46.56 22.11
C HIS A 17 -36.61 45.70 20.84
N THR A 18 -36.08 46.24 19.75
CA THR A 18 -35.63 45.47 18.59
C THR A 18 -34.35 44.71 18.96
N ALA A 19 -34.50 43.50 19.49
CA ALA A 19 -33.40 42.55 19.57
C ALA A 19 -32.99 42.15 18.14
N SER A 20 -31.88 42.71 17.66
CA SER A 20 -31.18 42.23 16.47
C SER A 20 -30.77 40.77 16.71
N LEU A 21 -31.55 39.84 16.18
CA LEU A 21 -31.18 38.43 16.07
C LEU A 21 -29.96 38.34 15.14
N ALA A 22 -28.77 38.24 15.73
CA ALA A 22 -27.61 37.76 15.00
C ALA A 22 -27.98 36.40 14.40
N PRO A 23 -27.72 36.15 13.10
CA PRO A 23 -28.03 34.87 12.50
C PRO A 23 -27.28 33.77 13.28
N PRO A 24 -27.91 32.59 13.50
CA PRO A 24 -27.24 31.49 14.17
C PRO A 24 -25.95 31.19 13.41
N LEU A 25 -24.82 31.21 14.11
CA LEU A 25 -23.52 30.78 13.61
C LEU A 25 -23.65 29.33 13.16
N THR A 26 -24.01 29.12 11.89
CA THR A 26 -23.88 27.82 11.25
C THR A 26 -22.41 27.45 11.39
N PRO A 27 -22.07 26.32 12.02
CA PRO A 27 -20.67 25.95 12.20
C PRO A 27 -20.05 25.81 10.81
N THR A 28 -19.20 26.76 10.44
CA THR A 28 -18.51 26.75 9.15
C THR A 28 -17.59 25.56 9.10
N MET A 29 -18.01 24.52 8.36
CA MET A 29 -17.20 23.33 8.14
C MET A 29 -15.87 23.71 7.47
N PHE A 30 -14.77 23.25 8.06
CA PHE A 30 -13.42 23.44 7.55
C PHE A 30 -12.71 22.09 7.39
N VAL A 31 -11.79 22.03 6.43
CA VAL A 31 -10.84 20.93 6.24
C VAL A 31 -9.45 21.35 6.67
N ILE A 32 -8.63 20.38 7.05
CA ILE A 32 -7.22 20.58 7.36
C ILE A 32 -6.39 20.19 6.13
N LYS A 33 -5.68 21.16 5.57
CA LYS A 33 -4.74 20.93 4.46
C LYS A 33 -3.54 20.11 4.94
N ARG A 34 -2.81 19.53 3.98
CA ARG A 34 -1.55 18.81 4.22
C ARG A 34 -0.49 19.64 4.96
N ASN A 35 -0.50 20.96 4.77
CA ASN A 35 0.38 21.91 5.47
C ASN A 35 -0.16 22.37 6.84
N GLY A 36 -1.21 21.72 7.36
CA GLY A 36 -1.85 22.05 8.65
C GLY A 36 -2.81 23.26 8.61
N GLN A 37 -2.90 24.00 7.50
CA GLN A 37 -3.79 25.16 7.41
C GLN A 37 -5.26 24.74 7.32
N LYS A 38 -6.12 25.51 7.99
CA LYS A 38 -7.58 25.34 7.90
C LYS A 38 -8.10 26.05 6.65
N GLU A 39 -8.93 25.36 5.88
CA GLU A 39 -9.63 25.94 4.72
C GLU A 39 -11.13 25.61 4.82
N ARG A 40 -12.00 26.53 4.41
CA ARG A 40 -13.44 26.26 4.35
C ARG A 40 -13.73 25.17 3.31
N VAL A 41 -14.70 24.30 3.59
CA VAL A 41 -15.14 23.30 2.61
C VAL A 41 -15.80 24.02 1.44
N HIS A 42 -15.22 23.89 0.24
CA HIS A 42 -15.81 24.36 -1.00
C HIS A 42 -16.14 23.17 -1.89
N PHE A 43 -17.43 22.93 -2.10
CA PHE A 43 -17.92 21.83 -2.94
C PHE A 43 -17.34 21.87 -4.35
N ASP A 44 -17.34 23.06 -4.96
CA ASP A 44 -16.87 23.26 -6.33
C ASP A 44 -15.40 22.88 -6.50
N LYS A 45 -14.57 23.03 -5.46
CA LYS A 45 -13.16 22.62 -5.50
C LYS A 45 -13.00 21.10 -5.55
N ILE A 46 -13.85 20.36 -4.81
CA ILE A 46 -13.85 18.89 -4.82
C ILE A 46 -14.27 18.40 -6.21
N THR A 47 -15.40 18.90 -6.70
CA THR A 47 -15.95 18.55 -8.01
C THR A 47 -14.99 18.90 -9.14
N SER A 48 -14.41 20.10 -9.13
CA SER A 48 -13.43 20.54 -10.13
C SER A 48 -12.21 19.62 -10.16
N ARG A 49 -11.74 19.19 -8.99
CA ARG A 49 -10.59 18.27 -8.92
C ARG A 49 -10.91 16.91 -9.50
N ILE A 50 -12.05 16.31 -9.14
CA ILE A 50 -12.45 14.99 -9.66
C ILE A 50 -12.68 15.07 -11.18
N SER A 51 -13.30 16.16 -11.65
CA SER A 51 -13.53 16.40 -13.08
C SER A 51 -12.23 16.53 -13.88
N LYS A 52 -11.18 17.12 -13.31
CA LYS A 52 -9.86 17.17 -13.96
C LYS A 52 -9.23 15.79 -14.14
N LEU A 53 -9.62 14.80 -13.34
CA LEU A 53 -9.11 13.43 -13.41
C LEU A 53 -9.98 12.50 -14.28
N SER A 54 -11.15 12.96 -14.74
CA SER A 54 -12.05 12.18 -15.59
C SER A 54 -11.78 12.32 -17.09
N TYR A 55 -10.58 12.79 -17.49
CA TYR A 55 -10.21 12.93 -18.90
C TYR A 55 -10.26 11.58 -19.64
N GLY A 56 -10.84 11.56 -20.84
CA GLY A 56 -10.94 10.35 -21.67
C GLY A 56 -11.83 9.24 -21.10
N LEU A 57 -12.57 9.49 -20.01
CA LEU A 57 -13.59 8.57 -19.49
C LEU A 57 -14.94 8.83 -20.15
N ASN A 58 -15.82 7.83 -20.16
CA ASN A 58 -17.14 7.95 -20.77
C ASN A 58 -18.06 8.89 -19.96
N THR A 59 -18.24 10.11 -20.46
CA THR A 59 -19.03 11.17 -19.81
C THR A 59 -20.53 10.87 -19.74
N ASN A 60 -21.04 9.89 -20.50
CA ASN A 60 -22.44 9.49 -20.43
C ASN A 60 -22.74 8.67 -19.16
N PHE A 61 -21.73 8.06 -18.55
CA PHE A 61 -21.88 7.20 -17.37
C PHE A 61 -21.10 7.71 -16.15
N VAL A 62 -19.92 8.30 -16.36
CA VAL A 62 -19.08 8.82 -15.28
C VAL A 62 -19.45 10.26 -14.96
N ASP A 63 -20.02 10.46 -13.77
CA ASP A 63 -20.40 11.77 -13.25
C ASP A 63 -19.57 12.15 -12.00
N PRO A 64 -18.58 13.05 -12.13
CA PRO A 64 -17.81 13.61 -11.02
C PRO A 64 -18.67 14.28 -9.92
N VAL A 65 -19.82 14.85 -10.29
CA VAL A 65 -20.72 15.52 -9.36
C VAL A 65 -21.37 14.50 -8.43
N LYS A 66 -21.74 13.32 -8.96
CA LYS A 66 -22.28 12.20 -8.17
C LYS A 66 -21.33 11.76 -7.06
N ILE A 67 -20.04 11.62 -7.37
CA ILE A 67 -19.01 11.27 -6.38
C ILE A 67 -18.92 12.38 -5.33
N SER A 68 -18.79 13.63 -5.78
CA SER A 68 -18.64 14.79 -4.89
C SER A 68 -19.81 14.90 -3.90
N ARG A 69 -21.05 14.74 -4.36
CA ARG A 69 -22.26 14.77 -3.51
C ARG A 69 -22.21 13.72 -2.41
N LYS A 70 -21.82 12.48 -2.75
CA LYS A 70 -21.68 11.39 -1.77
C LYS A 70 -20.55 11.67 -0.77
N CYS A 71 -19.42 12.21 -1.23
CA CYS A 71 -18.30 12.53 -0.34
C CYS A 71 -18.66 13.63 0.67
N VAL A 72 -19.39 14.67 0.27
CA VAL A 72 -19.81 15.76 1.18
C VAL A 72 -20.63 15.25 2.36
N GLN A 73 -21.46 14.23 2.15
CA GLN A 73 -22.27 13.64 3.23
C GLN A 73 -21.40 12.99 4.32
N GLY A 74 -20.17 12.56 3.98
CA GLY A 74 -19.19 12.02 4.92
C GLY A 74 -18.22 13.06 5.49
N VAL A 75 -18.32 14.35 5.09
CA VAL A 75 -17.43 15.41 5.58
C VAL A 75 -17.86 15.89 6.96
N TYR A 76 -16.91 15.91 7.89
CA TYR A 76 -17.06 16.54 9.20
C TYR A 76 -16.00 17.64 9.38
N THR A 77 -16.28 18.56 10.30
CA THR A 77 -15.38 19.68 10.62
C THR A 77 -14.03 19.17 11.12
N GLY A 78 -12.94 19.61 10.48
CA GLY A 78 -11.58 19.21 10.82
C GLY A 78 -11.06 17.99 10.06
N VAL A 79 -11.83 17.43 9.12
CA VAL A 79 -11.34 16.32 8.28
C VAL A 79 -10.08 16.72 7.50
N GLN A 80 -9.10 15.83 7.42
CA GLN A 80 -7.90 16.07 6.60
C GLN A 80 -8.21 15.94 5.11
N THR A 81 -7.61 16.81 4.29
CA THR A 81 -7.74 16.74 2.83
C THR A 81 -7.25 15.43 2.21
N THR A 82 -6.35 14.72 2.89
CA THR A 82 -5.87 13.37 2.51
C THR A 82 -6.95 12.30 2.69
N ALA A 83 -7.67 12.34 3.81
CA ALA A 83 -8.80 11.46 4.11
C ALA A 83 -9.99 11.74 3.17
N LEU A 84 -10.21 13.00 2.79
CA LEU A 84 -11.22 13.36 1.81
C LEU A 84 -10.94 12.78 0.42
N ASP A 85 -9.70 12.88 -0.05
CA ASP A 85 -9.28 12.29 -1.33
C ASP A 85 -9.40 10.75 -1.28
N ALA A 86 -9.10 10.12 -0.14
CA ALA A 86 -9.27 8.68 0.05
C ALA A 86 -10.76 8.26 -0.01
N LEU A 87 -11.64 8.98 0.70
CA LEU A 87 -13.09 8.75 0.65
C LEU A 87 -13.64 8.92 -0.77
N ALA A 88 -13.14 9.91 -1.52
CA ALA A 88 -13.53 10.11 -2.91
C ALA A 88 -13.10 8.96 -3.82
N ALA A 89 -11.89 8.43 -3.63
CA ALA A 89 -11.43 7.26 -4.37
C ALA A 89 -12.27 6.01 -4.03
N GLU A 90 -12.56 5.76 -2.75
CA GLU A 90 -13.41 4.63 -2.32
C GLU A 90 -14.84 4.75 -2.83
N THR A 91 -15.41 5.95 -2.78
CA THR A 91 -16.76 6.23 -3.31
C THR A 91 -16.81 5.99 -4.82
N ALA A 92 -15.80 6.44 -5.56
CA ALA A 92 -15.69 6.16 -6.99
C ALA A 92 -15.54 4.65 -7.25
N ALA A 93 -14.72 3.95 -6.47
CA ALA A 93 -14.55 2.50 -6.62
C ALA A 93 -15.86 1.72 -6.39
N TYR A 94 -16.70 2.15 -5.44
CA TYR A 94 -18.02 1.57 -5.21
C TYR A 94 -18.95 1.70 -6.44
N LEU A 95 -18.81 2.78 -7.22
CA LEU A 95 -19.58 3.02 -8.44
C LEU A 95 -19.09 2.21 -9.65
N THR A 96 -18.06 1.38 -9.49
CA THR A 96 -17.59 0.46 -10.55
C THR A 96 -18.70 -0.51 -11.00
N THR A 97 -19.66 -0.81 -10.11
CA THR A 97 -20.84 -1.63 -10.44
C THR A 97 -21.77 -0.95 -11.45
N GLU A 98 -21.72 0.37 -11.60
CA GLU A 98 -22.49 1.12 -12.59
C GLU A 98 -21.75 1.24 -13.92
N HIS A 99 -20.44 1.52 -13.89
CA HIS A 99 -19.61 1.58 -15.10
C HIS A 99 -18.13 1.34 -14.76
N PRO A 100 -17.37 0.56 -15.56
CA PRO A 100 -15.98 0.21 -15.27
C PRO A 100 -15.03 1.42 -15.18
N ASP A 101 -15.27 2.50 -15.93
CA ASP A 101 -14.44 3.72 -15.88
C ASP A 101 -14.41 4.39 -14.50
N TYR A 102 -15.39 4.13 -13.62
CA TYR A 102 -15.31 4.58 -12.23
C TYR A 102 -14.13 3.96 -11.47
N SER A 103 -13.72 2.73 -11.81
CA SER A 103 -12.50 2.10 -11.26
C SER A 103 -11.24 2.87 -11.68
N ILE A 104 -11.19 3.31 -12.94
CA ILE A 104 -10.09 4.13 -13.45
C ILE A 104 -10.09 5.49 -12.72
N LEU A 105 -11.23 6.16 -12.62
CA LEU A 105 -11.34 7.44 -11.91
C LEU A 105 -10.92 7.31 -10.44
N ALA A 106 -11.37 6.26 -9.76
CA ALA A 106 -10.99 5.95 -8.39
C ALA A 106 -9.47 5.80 -8.24
N ALA A 107 -8.83 5.04 -9.14
CA ALA A 107 -7.39 4.90 -9.18
C ALA A 107 -6.69 6.25 -9.37
N ARG A 108 -7.16 7.06 -10.31
CA ARG A 108 -6.58 8.39 -10.58
C ARG A 108 -6.68 9.33 -9.40
N ILE A 109 -7.78 9.30 -8.65
CA ILE A 109 -7.93 10.07 -7.40
C ILE A 109 -6.91 9.59 -6.36
N ALA A 110 -6.77 8.27 -6.18
CA ALA A 110 -5.84 7.67 -5.23
C ALA A 110 -4.37 7.99 -5.59
N VAL A 111 -4.00 7.85 -6.87
CA VAL A 111 -2.68 8.21 -7.41
C VAL A 111 -2.39 9.70 -7.23
N SER A 112 -3.36 10.57 -7.55
CA SER A 112 -3.24 12.01 -7.34
C SER A 112 -3.01 12.36 -5.86
N ASN A 113 -3.63 11.61 -4.94
CA ASN A 113 -3.40 11.77 -3.51
C ASN A 113 -1.98 11.34 -3.12
N LEU A 114 -1.52 10.17 -3.59
CA LEU A 114 -0.17 9.66 -3.36
C LEU A 114 0.91 10.62 -3.87
N HIS A 115 0.75 11.16 -5.09
CA HIS A 115 1.69 12.13 -5.68
C HIS A 115 1.83 13.40 -4.84
N LYS A 116 0.79 13.79 -4.08
CA LYS A 116 0.85 14.95 -3.17
C LYS A 116 1.49 14.63 -1.82
N GLN A 117 1.70 13.36 -1.50
CA GLN A 117 2.28 12.88 -0.25
C GLN A 117 3.71 12.37 -0.42
N THR A 118 4.15 12.16 -1.67
CA THR A 118 5.46 11.61 -2.01
C THR A 118 6.31 12.63 -2.75
N LEU A 119 7.62 12.58 -2.53
CA LEU A 119 8.58 13.34 -3.31
C LEU A 119 8.45 12.96 -4.80
N LYS A 120 8.71 13.95 -5.67
CA LYS A 120 8.63 13.73 -7.12
C LYS A 120 9.89 13.07 -7.63
N CYS A 121 11.07 13.54 -7.23
CA CYS A 121 12.34 13.08 -7.77
C CYS A 121 12.66 11.66 -7.29
N PHE A 122 13.09 10.76 -8.19
CA PHE A 122 13.36 9.37 -7.81
C PHE A 122 14.65 9.23 -7.03
N SER A 123 15.72 9.91 -7.44
CA SER A 123 16.99 9.94 -6.71
C SER A 123 16.81 10.41 -5.27
N GLU A 124 16.01 11.46 -5.03
CA GLU A 124 15.69 11.94 -3.67
C GLU A 124 14.98 10.88 -2.82
N VAL A 125 13.99 10.16 -3.40
CA VAL A 125 13.32 9.06 -2.70
C VAL A 125 14.30 7.94 -2.36
N ILE A 126 15.22 7.62 -3.26
CA ILE A 126 16.25 6.61 -3.03
C ILE A 126 17.21 7.03 -1.91
N SER A 127 17.61 8.31 -1.82
CA SER A 127 18.35 8.85 -0.68
C SER A 127 17.59 8.68 0.63
N VAL A 128 16.31 9.04 0.68
CA VAL A 128 15.46 8.86 1.88
C VAL A 128 15.41 7.39 2.31
N LEU A 129 15.27 6.46 1.36
CA LEU A 129 15.23 5.03 1.63
C LEU A 129 16.59 4.45 2.09
N TYR A 130 17.69 5.00 1.57
CA TYR A 130 19.05 4.57 1.91
C TYR A 130 19.50 5.11 3.27
N GLU A 131 19.18 6.37 3.56
CA GLU A 131 19.55 7.04 4.81
C GLU A 131 18.58 6.73 5.96
N TYR A 132 17.60 5.85 5.74
CA TYR A 132 16.58 5.53 6.72
C TYR A 132 17.18 4.99 8.03
N VAL A 133 16.87 5.68 9.13
CA VAL A 133 17.14 5.27 10.50
C VAL A 133 15.81 4.93 11.15
N ASP A 134 15.71 3.73 11.73
CA ASP A 134 14.50 3.32 12.42
C ASP A 134 14.27 4.19 13.66
N ALA A 135 13.11 4.85 13.72
CA ALA A 135 12.80 5.82 14.77
C ALA A 135 12.75 5.21 16.17
N THR A 136 12.50 3.90 16.28
CA THR A 136 12.36 3.20 17.57
C THR A 136 13.72 2.74 18.10
N THR A 137 14.55 2.15 17.25
CA THR A 137 15.84 1.55 17.64
C THR A 137 17.02 2.49 17.45
N GLY A 138 16.86 3.57 16.68
CA GLY A 138 17.94 4.50 16.33
C GLY A 138 19.02 3.89 15.44
N ARG A 139 18.78 2.69 14.88
CA ARG A 139 19.74 1.97 14.04
C ARG A 139 19.51 2.28 12.58
N ASN A 140 20.61 2.42 11.84
CA ASN A 140 20.56 2.45 10.38
C ASN A 140 19.82 1.20 9.88
N SER A 141 18.72 1.44 9.17
CA SER A 141 17.81 0.42 8.67
C SER A 141 17.56 0.64 7.19
N LYS A 142 18.62 0.97 6.45
CA LYS A 142 18.59 1.23 5.01
C LYS A 142 17.77 0.19 4.25
N LEU A 143 16.92 0.67 3.36
CA LEU A 143 16.03 -0.16 2.54
C LEU A 143 16.59 -0.40 1.13
N ILE A 144 17.65 0.33 0.76
CA ILE A 144 18.35 0.20 -0.52
C ILE A 144 19.77 -0.33 -0.26
N ASP A 145 20.23 -1.20 -1.15
CA ASP A 145 21.59 -1.74 -1.13
C ASP A 145 22.64 -0.69 -1.50
N ASP A 146 23.86 -0.82 -0.96
CA ASP A 146 24.96 0.14 -1.18
C ASP A 146 25.33 0.28 -2.66
N LYS A 147 25.43 -0.85 -3.38
CA LYS A 147 25.79 -0.85 -4.80
C LYS A 147 24.69 -0.21 -5.62
N THR A 148 23.44 -0.57 -5.34
CA THR A 148 22.27 -0.01 -6.04
C THR A 148 22.17 1.50 -5.83
N TYR A 149 22.37 1.97 -4.59
CA TYR A 149 22.38 3.39 -4.26
C TYR A 149 23.44 4.16 -5.05
N GLN A 150 24.68 3.66 -5.07
CA GLN A 150 25.78 4.30 -5.80
C GLN A 150 25.52 4.40 -7.30
N ILE A 151 24.99 3.33 -7.92
CA ILE A 151 24.64 3.32 -9.34
C ILE A 151 23.55 4.35 -9.64
N ILE A 152 22.49 4.41 -8.82
CA ILE A 152 21.40 5.36 -9.00
C ILE A 152 21.93 6.80 -8.87
N MET A 153 22.74 7.08 -7.85
CA MET A 153 23.27 8.43 -7.62
C MET A 153 24.25 8.87 -8.72
N ALA A 154 25.06 7.96 -9.25
CA ALA A 154 25.98 8.24 -10.35
C ALA A 154 25.25 8.58 -11.66
N ASN A 155 24.04 8.05 -11.86
CA ASN A 155 23.26 8.22 -13.10
C ASN A 155 21.92 8.95 -12.85
N LYS A 156 21.84 9.73 -11.77
CA LYS A 156 20.57 10.28 -11.28
C LYS A 156 19.83 11.11 -12.33
N ASP A 157 20.53 11.95 -13.09
CA ASP A 157 19.90 12.88 -14.02
C ASP A 157 19.25 12.13 -15.19
N GLU A 158 19.89 11.07 -15.68
CA GLU A 158 19.36 10.20 -16.73
C GLU A 158 18.18 9.37 -16.23
N LEU A 159 18.29 8.76 -15.05
CA LEU A 159 17.22 7.95 -14.45
C LEU A 159 15.98 8.78 -14.06
N ASP A 160 16.19 9.96 -13.47
CA ASP A 160 15.12 10.87 -13.06
C ASP A 160 14.36 11.43 -14.27
N SER A 161 15.07 11.73 -15.37
CA SER A 161 14.45 12.23 -16.61
C SER A 161 13.74 11.15 -17.42
N ALA A 162 14.12 9.87 -17.28
CA ALA A 162 13.47 8.75 -17.94
C ALA A 162 12.06 8.43 -17.37
N LEU A 163 11.76 8.87 -16.14
CA LEU A 163 10.51 8.53 -15.46
C LEU A 163 9.29 9.31 -15.99
N VAL A 164 8.27 8.56 -16.40
CA VAL A 164 6.99 9.12 -16.89
C VAL A 164 5.89 8.92 -15.85
N TYR A 165 5.72 9.90 -14.95
CA TYR A 165 4.75 9.83 -13.84
C TYR A 165 3.29 9.72 -14.28
N ASP A 166 2.96 10.15 -15.51
CA ASP A 166 1.60 10.02 -16.03
C ASP A 166 1.17 8.55 -16.17
N ARG A 167 2.13 7.63 -16.28
CA ARG A 167 1.87 6.18 -16.32
C ARG A 167 1.29 5.64 -15.00
N ASP A 168 1.43 6.34 -13.88
CA ASP A 168 0.76 5.96 -12.63
C ASP A 168 -0.77 6.06 -12.75
N TYR A 169 -1.30 6.93 -13.61
CA TYR A 169 -2.75 7.08 -13.83
C TYR A 169 -3.36 5.97 -14.69
N ASN A 170 -2.53 5.03 -15.18
CA ASN A 170 -2.99 3.90 -15.98
C ASN A 170 -3.39 2.68 -15.14
N TYR A 171 -3.14 2.66 -13.82
CA TYR A 171 -3.61 1.59 -12.95
C TYR A 171 -5.13 1.68 -12.74
N ASP A 172 -5.76 0.53 -12.50
CA ASP A 172 -7.11 0.46 -11.95
C ASP A 172 -7.05 0.56 -10.41
N TYR A 173 -8.22 0.71 -9.77
CA TYR A 173 -8.24 0.99 -8.34
C TYR A 173 -7.66 -0.16 -7.51
N PHE A 174 -8.05 -1.39 -7.83
CA PHE A 174 -7.62 -2.57 -7.09
C PHE A 174 -6.14 -2.89 -7.33
N GLY A 175 -5.63 -2.72 -8.56
CA GLY A 175 -4.22 -2.86 -8.86
C GLY A 175 -3.38 -1.83 -8.11
N PHE A 176 -3.82 -0.57 -8.07
CA PHE A 176 -3.13 0.47 -7.29
C PHE A 176 -3.17 0.19 -5.78
N LYS A 177 -4.32 -0.19 -5.22
CA LYS A 177 -4.42 -0.56 -3.79
C LYS A 177 -3.56 -1.78 -3.43
N THR A 178 -3.39 -2.72 -4.35
CA THR A 178 -2.47 -3.85 -4.18
C THR A 178 -1.03 -3.36 -4.05
N LEU A 179 -0.60 -2.41 -4.91
CA LEU A 179 0.74 -1.80 -4.83
C LEU A 179 0.93 -1.05 -3.50
N GLU A 180 -0.04 -0.21 -3.12
CA GLU A 180 -0.03 0.61 -1.90
C GLU A 180 0.09 -0.23 -0.62
N ARG A 181 -0.60 -1.37 -0.60
CA ARG A 181 -0.62 -2.24 0.58
C ARG A 181 0.71 -2.95 0.81
N SER A 182 1.33 -3.48 -0.24
CA SER A 182 2.38 -4.50 -0.08
C SER A 182 3.68 -4.23 -0.82
N TYR A 183 3.68 -3.41 -1.89
CA TYR A 183 4.83 -3.30 -2.80
C TYR A 183 5.59 -1.99 -2.65
N LEU A 184 4.90 -0.86 -2.52
CA LEU A 184 5.56 0.44 -2.37
C LEU A 184 6.27 0.50 -1.01
N LEU A 185 7.56 0.86 -1.01
CA LEU A 185 8.33 0.97 0.23
C LEU A 185 7.80 2.10 1.12
N LYS A 186 7.87 1.84 2.43
CA LYS A 186 7.37 2.71 3.49
C LYS A 186 8.49 3.08 4.44
N VAL A 187 8.46 4.31 4.92
CA VAL A 187 9.32 4.85 5.98
C VAL A 187 8.42 5.30 7.11
N ASN A 188 8.64 4.78 8.32
CA ASN A 188 7.81 5.08 9.50
C ASN A 188 6.30 4.85 9.27
N GLY A 189 5.95 3.84 8.47
CA GLY A 189 4.56 3.49 8.14
C GLY A 189 3.96 4.28 6.97
N GLU A 190 4.62 5.35 6.52
CA GLU A 190 4.18 6.21 5.41
C GLU A 190 4.81 5.79 4.08
N ILE A 191 4.06 5.84 2.99
CA ILE A 191 4.55 5.45 1.67
C ILE A 191 5.44 6.56 1.11
N VAL A 192 6.65 6.20 0.69
CA VAL A 192 7.60 7.14 0.07
C VAL A 192 7.81 6.87 -1.42
N GLU A 193 7.57 5.62 -1.87
CA GLU A 193 7.69 5.26 -3.28
C GLU A 193 6.39 5.50 -4.07
N ARG A 194 6.54 5.99 -5.30
CA ARG A 194 5.51 5.93 -6.34
C ARG A 194 5.64 4.62 -7.13
N PRO A 195 4.60 4.18 -7.85
CA PRO A 195 4.73 3.00 -8.71
C PRO A 195 5.87 3.13 -9.72
N GLN A 196 6.08 4.30 -10.33
CA GLN A 196 7.24 4.51 -11.22
C GLN A 196 8.60 4.36 -10.49
N HIS A 197 8.70 4.82 -9.23
CA HIS A 197 9.92 4.65 -8.43
C HIS A 197 10.21 3.18 -8.16
N LEU A 198 9.18 2.41 -7.79
CA LEU A 198 9.28 0.97 -7.60
C LEU A 198 9.77 0.27 -8.88
N LEU A 199 9.20 0.60 -10.03
CA LEU A 199 9.58 -0.03 -11.31
C LEU A 199 11.02 0.31 -11.72
N MET A 200 11.46 1.56 -11.53
CA MET A 200 12.84 1.95 -11.82
C MET A 200 13.83 1.31 -10.85
N ARG A 201 13.52 1.28 -9.55
CA ARG A 201 14.32 0.55 -8.55
C ARG A 201 14.49 -0.91 -8.95
N VAL A 202 13.41 -1.57 -9.37
CA VAL A 202 13.46 -2.97 -9.82
C VAL A 202 14.35 -3.11 -11.06
N ALA A 203 14.18 -2.24 -12.05
CA ALA A 203 14.97 -2.29 -13.28
C ALA A 203 16.47 -2.09 -13.01
N VAL A 204 16.85 -1.08 -12.23
CA VAL A 204 18.25 -0.86 -11.82
C VAL A 204 18.75 -2.01 -10.93
N GLY A 205 17.91 -2.56 -10.05
CA GLY A 205 18.27 -3.72 -9.23
C GLY A 205 18.59 -4.98 -10.04
N ILE A 206 17.99 -5.14 -11.23
CA ILE A 206 18.24 -6.26 -12.15
C ILE A 206 19.47 -5.98 -13.03
N HIS A 207 19.53 -4.81 -13.65
CA HIS A 207 20.52 -4.48 -14.68
C HIS A 207 21.79 -3.82 -14.16
N GLN A 208 21.77 -3.32 -12.93
CA GLN A 208 22.89 -2.66 -12.25
C GLN A 208 23.50 -1.54 -13.11
N GLU A 209 24.76 -1.66 -13.50
CA GLU A 209 25.53 -0.65 -14.23
C GLU A 209 25.07 -0.47 -15.69
N ASP A 210 24.28 -1.41 -16.23
CA ASP A 210 23.69 -1.28 -17.58
C ASP A 210 22.41 -0.42 -17.54
N ILE A 211 22.61 0.90 -17.51
CA ILE A 211 21.53 1.91 -17.43
C ILE A 211 20.62 1.86 -18.66
N ALA A 212 21.18 1.59 -19.85
CA ALA A 212 20.38 1.49 -21.07
C ALA A 212 19.39 0.31 -21.00
N ALA A 213 19.84 -0.85 -20.51
CA ALA A 213 18.95 -1.99 -20.27
C ALA A 213 17.96 -1.73 -19.13
N ALA A 214 18.38 -1.05 -18.06
CA ALA A 214 17.50 -0.65 -16.97
C ALA A 214 16.34 0.24 -17.47
N ILE A 215 16.63 1.28 -18.24
CA ILE A 215 15.62 2.19 -18.80
C ILE A 215 14.69 1.43 -19.75
N LYS A 216 15.23 0.56 -20.60
CA LYS A 216 14.42 -0.28 -21.50
C LYS A 216 13.45 -1.18 -20.73
N THR A 217 13.93 -1.83 -19.68
CA THR A 217 13.11 -2.70 -18.81
C THR A 217 12.07 -1.89 -18.05
N TYR A 218 12.43 -0.72 -17.51
CA TYR A 218 11.49 0.22 -16.90
C TYR A 218 10.38 0.62 -17.88
N ASP A 219 10.73 0.96 -19.12
CA ASP A 219 9.77 1.39 -20.13
C ASP A 219 8.75 0.29 -20.45
N LEU A 220 9.23 -0.93 -20.66
CA LEU A 220 8.37 -2.09 -20.92
C LEU A 220 7.46 -2.43 -19.73
N MET A 221 7.97 -2.40 -18.50
CA MET A 221 7.17 -2.66 -17.29
C MET A 221 6.14 -1.55 -17.01
N SER A 222 6.54 -0.29 -17.13
CA SER A 222 5.65 0.86 -16.85
C SER A 222 4.56 1.04 -17.90
N GLN A 223 4.79 0.56 -19.13
CA GLN A 223 3.76 0.40 -20.16
C GLN A 223 2.96 -0.91 -20.05
N LYS A 224 3.25 -1.74 -19.03
CA LYS A 224 2.55 -3.00 -18.72
C LYS A 224 2.69 -4.10 -19.77
N TYR A 225 3.78 -4.13 -20.55
CA TYR A 225 4.05 -5.26 -21.46
C TYR A 225 4.34 -6.55 -20.70
N PHE A 226 4.98 -6.45 -19.53
CA PHE A 226 5.19 -7.55 -18.60
C PHE A 226 5.34 -7.03 -17.17
N THR A 227 5.38 -7.94 -16.21
CA THR A 227 5.74 -7.65 -14.81
C THR A 227 6.60 -8.78 -14.26
N HIS A 228 7.55 -8.47 -13.39
CA HIS A 228 8.29 -9.49 -12.65
C HIS A 228 7.45 -10.07 -11.50
N ALA A 229 7.86 -11.24 -11.03
CA ALA A 229 7.21 -11.88 -9.89
C ALA A 229 7.34 -11.05 -8.61
N SER A 230 6.43 -11.27 -7.64
CA SER A 230 6.36 -10.46 -6.42
C SER A 230 7.69 -10.35 -5.65
N PRO A 231 8.48 -11.43 -5.44
CA PRO A 231 9.78 -11.31 -4.75
C PRO A 231 10.76 -10.38 -5.46
N THR A 232 10.77 -10.37 -6.80
CA THR A 232 11.57 -9.41 -7.57
C THR A 232 11.10 -7.99 -7.30
N LEU A 233 9.79 -7.72 -7.34
CA LEU A 233 9.25 -6.38 -7.07
C LEU A 233 9.52 -5.90 -5.63
N PHE A 234 9.49 -6.82 -4.66
CA PHE A 234 9.77 -6.52 -3.25
C PHE A 234 11.24 -6.24 -2.98
N ASN A 235 12.13 -7.06 -3.57
CA ASN A 235 13.49 -7.17 -3.05
C ASN A 235 14.58 -6.67 -4.03
N ALA A 236 14.27 -6.47 -5.32
CA ALA A 236 15.24 -5.91 -6.25
C ALA A 236 15.71 -4.51 -5.79
N GLY A 237 17.03 -4.32 -5.76
CA GLY A 237 17.68 -3.10 -5.28
C GLY A 237 17.75 -2.94 -3.75
N THR A 238 17.29 -3.92 -2.97
CA THR A 238 17.33 -3.89 -1.50
C THR A 238 18.53 -4.68 -0.94
N PRO A 239 18.95 -4.49 0.33
CA PRO A 239 20.14 -5.13 0.89
C PRO A 239 20.17 -6.67 0.87
N LYS A 240 19.01 -7.32 0.73
CA LYS A 240 18.90 -8.78 0.62
C LYS A 240 17.99 -9.13 -0.56
N PRO A 241 18.53 -9.06 -1.79
CA PRO A 241 17.72 -9.16 -3.01
C PRO A 241 17.37 -10.61 -3.34
N GLN A 242 16.52 -11.23 -2.52
CA GLN A 242 15.94 -12.53 -2.84
C GLN A 242 14.83 -12.32 -3.89
N MET A 243 15.12 -12.64 -5.15
CA MET A 243 14.21 -12.34 -6.27
C MET A 243 13.46 -13.56 -6.82
N SER A 244 13.78 -14.77 -6.36
CA SER A 244 13.21 -16.03 -6.88
C SER A 244 12.12 -16.57 -5.96
N SER A 245 10.93 -16.83 -6.50
CA SER A 245 9.77 -17.18 -5.67
C SER A 245 9.69 -18.65 -5.26
N CYS A 246 10.21 -19.58 -6.06
CA CYS A 246 9.88 -21.00 -5.95
C CYS A 246 11.14 -21.84 -5.79
N PHE A 247 11.10 -22.78 -4.84
CA PHE A 247 12.21 -23.66 -4.53
C PHE A 247 11.76 -25.11 -4.48
N LEU A 248 12.59 -26.00 -5.02
CA LEU A 248 12.43 -27.43 -4.87
C LEU A 248 13.49 -27.91 -3.89
N VAL A 249 13.05 -28.59 -2.84
CA VAL A 249 13.91 -29.13 -1.79
C VAL A 249 13.69 -30.64 -1.78
N HIS A 250 14.80 -31.38 -1.68
CA HIS A 250 14.76 -32.81 -1.40
C HIS A 250 15.12 -33.02 0.06
N MET A 251 14.37 -33.87 0.75
CA MET A 251 14.72 -34.29 2.11
C MET A 251 16.12 -34.90 2.12
N LYS A 252 17.02 -34.35 2.94
CA LYS A 252 18.45 -34.71 2.91
C LYS A 252 18.69 -36.19 3.19
N GLU A 253 18.13 -36.69 4.30
CA GLU A 253 18.34 -38.06 4.76
C GLU A 253 17.15 -38.54 5.60
N ASP A 254 16.96 -39.85 5.66
CA ASP A 254 16.04 -40.52 6.59
C ASP A 254 16.64 -40.63 8.00
N SER A 255 16.96 -39.47 8.57
CA SER A 255 17.56 -39.31 9.89
C SER A 255 16.97 -38.06 10.58
N ILE A 256 17.02 -38.00 11.91
CA ILE A 256 16.57 -36.79 12.63
C ILE A 256 17.39 -35.57 12.21
N GLU A 257 18.70 -35.73 12.05
CA GLU A 257 19.58 -34.66 11.57
C GLU A 257 19.19 -34.18 10.17
N GLY A 258 19.01 -35.10 9.21
CA GLY A 258 18.58 -34.78 7.86
C GLY A 258 17.21 -34.08 7.80
N ILE A 259 16.25 -34.53 8.62
CA ILE A 259 14.92 -33.93 8.74
C ILE A 259 15.02 -32.48 9.26
N TYR A 260 15.77 -32.25 10.35
CA TYR A 260 15.86 -30.92 10.96
C TYR A 260 16.73 -29.95 10.15
N ASP A 261 17.74 -30.43 9.44
CA ASP A 261 18.50 -29.62 8.48
C ASP A 261 17.65 -29.20 7.28
N THR A 262 16.81 -30.11 6.79
CA THR A 262 15.84 -29.81 5.73
C THR A 262 14.82 -28.79 6.24
N LEU A 263 14.31 -28.95 7.47
CA LEU A 263 13.40 -28.00 8.10
C LEU A 263 14.02 -26.61 8.26
N LYS A 264 15.29 -26.52 8.70
CA LYS A 264 16.04 -25.27 8.80
C LYS A 264 16.17 -24.59 7.43
N THR A 265 16.48 -25.36 6.39
CA THR A 265 16.54 -24.87 5.02
C THR A 265 15.19 -24.30 4.58
N CYS A 266 14.10 -25.03 4.81
CA CYS A 266 12.75 -24.57 4.50
C CYS A 266 12.38 -23.28 5.27
N ALA A 267 12.75 -23.18 6.55
CA ALA A 267 12.52 -21.97 7.35
C ALA A 267 13.30 -20.76 6.78
N GLN A 268 14.55 -20.96 6.36
CA GLN A 268 15.35 -19.89 5.76
C GLN A 268 14.78 -19.41 4.41
N ILE A 269 14.32 -20.34 3.57
CA ILE A 269 13.66 -20.00 2.30
C ILE A 269 12.33 -19.26 2.56
N SER A 270 11.49 -19.78 3.46
CA SER A 270 10.19 -19.18 3.79
C SER A 270 10.35 -17.78 4.38
N LYS A 271 11.38 -17.54 5.19
CA LYS A 271 11.70 -16.21 5.76
C LYS A 271 11.82 -15.13 4.68
N CYS A 272 12.31 -15.49 3.50
CA CYS A 272 12.51 -14.58 2.37
C CYS A 272 11.37 -14.63 1.33
N ALA A 273 10.17 -15.07 1.74
CA ALA A 273 8.99 -15.19 0.88
C ALA A 273 9.07 -16.22 -0.25
N GLY A 274 9.93 -17.24 -0.11
CA GLY A 274 9.99 -18.37 -1.04
C GLY A 274 8.91 -19.43 -0.75
N GLY A 275 8.18 -19.86 -1.79
CA GLY A 275 7.35 -21.05 -1.77
C GLY A 275 8.18 -22.31 -2.00
N ILE A 276 7.78 -23.43 -1.38
CA ILE A 276 8.61 -24.64 -1.33
C ILE A 276 7.82 -25.85 -1.82
N GLY A 277 8.40 -26.61 -2.76
CA GLY A 277 8.04 -28.00 -3.03
C GLY A 277 9.05 -28.91 -2.36
N LEU A 278 8.63 -29.76 -1.42
CA LEU A 278 9.49 -30.65 -0.65
C LEU A 278 9.19 -32.12 -0.99
N SER A 279 10.17 -32.80 -1.57
CA SER A 279 10.14 -34.26 -1.78
C SER A 279 10.49 -35.00 -0.50
N ILE A 280 9.62 -35.93 -0.07
CA ILE A 280 9.77 -36.71 1.18
C ILE A 280 9.78 -38.23 0.95
N HIS A 281 9.99 -38.69 -0.29
CA HIS A 281 9.94 -40.11 -0.69
C HIS A 281 10.92 -41.01 0.06
N ASN A 282 12.04 -40.45 0.53
CA ASN A 282 13.09 -41.18 1.22
C ASN A 282 12.85 -41.35 2.72
N ILE A 283 11.80 -40.77 3.31
CA ILE A 283 11.50 -40.95 4.74
C ILE A 283 10.74 -42.26 4.97
N ARG A 284 11.21 -43.03 5.97
CA ARG A 284 10.60 -44.33 6.31
C ARG A 284 9.13 -44.22 6.72
N ALA A 285 8.35 -45.24 6.38
CA ALA A 285 6.94 -45.36 6.73
C ALA A 285 6.72 -45.63 8.23
N ARG A 286 5.45 -45.62 8.64
CA ARG A 286 5.05 -46.01 10.00
C ARG A 286 5.41 -47.49 10.24
N ASN A 287 5.80 -47.81 11.47
CA ASN A 287 6.23 -49.15 11.90
C ASN A 287 7.57 -49.65 11.34
N SER A 288 8.29 -48.86 10.53
CA SER A 288 9.66 -49.18 10.13
C SER A 288 10.60 -49.19 11.33
N TYR A 289 11.56 -50.13 11.35
CA TYR A 289 12.52 -50.29 12.44
C TYR A 289 13.45 -49.07 12.58
N ILE A 290 13.77 -48.70 13.83
CA ILE A 290 14.76 -47.66 14.14
C ILE A 290 15.95 -48.29 14.87
N ARG A 291 17.05 -48.44 14.14
CA ARG A 291 18.34 -48.85 14.72
C ARG A 291 18.85 -47.74 15.65
N GLY A 292 19.17 -48.11 16.89
CA GLY A 292 19.67 -47.18 17.93
C GLY A 292 18.73 -47.06 19.12
N THR A 293 17.45 -46.75 18.89
CA THR A 293 16.43 -46.67 19.96
C THR A 293 15.66 -47.98 20.15
N ASN A 294 15.86 -48.95 19.25
CA ASN A 294 15.13 -50.21 19.21
C ASN A 294 13.59 -50.04 19.18
N GLY A 295 13.14 -48.92 18.62
CA GLY A 295 11.73 -48.57 18.48
C GLY A 295 11.22 -48.68 17.05
N THR A 296 9.96 -48.27 16.86
CA THR A 296 9.29 -48.21 15.56
C THR A 296 8.99 -46.76 15.16
N SER A 297 9.06 -46.48 13.86
CA SER A 297 8.77 -45.15 13.31
C SER A 297 7.31 -44.77 13.43
N ASN A 298 7.05 -43.50 13.76
CA ASN A 298 5.71 -42.92 13.75
C ASN A 298 5.24 -42.52 12.33
N GLY A 299 6.09 -42.66 11.31
CA GLY A 299 5.82 -42.34 9.91
C GLY A 299 5.78 -40.84 9.60
N LEU A 300 5.20 -40.50 8.44
CA LEU A 300 5.25 -39.14 7.88
C LEU A 300 4.40 -38.12 8.64
N ILE A 301 3.24 -38.52 9.19
CA ILE A 301 2.26 -37.56 9.73
C ILE A 301 2.83 -36.71 10.88
N PRO A 302 3.54 -37.26 11.89
CA PRO A 302 4.13 -36.43 12.93
C PRO A 302 5.23 -35.49 12.42
N MET A 303 6.06 -35.96 11.47
CA MET A 303 7.07 -35.10 10.82
C MET A 303 6.39 -33.93 10.09
N LEU A 304 5.34 -34.21 9.30
CA LEU A 304 4.61 -33.18 8.56
C LEU A 304 3.93 -32.15 9.47
N ARG A 305 3.50 -32.54 10.69
CA ARG A 305 3.00 -31.59 11.69
C ARG A 305 4.08 -30.58 12.12
N VAL A 306 5.34 -31.00 12.20
CA VAL A 306 6.47 -30.08 12.50
C VAL A 306 6.64 -29.08 11.35
N PHE A 307 6.70 -29.55 10.09
CA PHE A 307 6.80 -28.68 8.92
C PHE A 307 5.62 -27.70 8.82
N ASN A 308 4.40 -28.16 9.11
CA ASN A 308 3.20 -27.32 9.14
C ASN A 308 3.32 -26.21 10.20
N SER A 309 3.77 -26.54 11.41
CA SER A 309 4.00 -25.54 12.46
C SER A 309 5.07 -24.53 12.07
N THR A 310 6.14 -24.96 11.41
CA THR A 310 7.18 -24.07 10.89
C THR A 310 6.65 -23.15 9.78
N ALA A 311 5.85 -23.66 8.84
CA ALA A 311 5.25 -22.86 7.78
C ALA A 311 4.33 -21.75 8.33
N ARG A 312 3.61 -22.03 9.42
CA ARG A 312 2.77 -21.06 10.12
C ARG A 312 3.56 -20.04 10.93
N TYR A 313 4.70 -20.44 11.49
CA TYR A 313 5.55 -19.56 12.29
C TYR A 313 6.37 -18.59 11.43
N VAL A 314 6.90 -19.06 10.29
CA VAL A 314 7.75 -18.26 9.39
C VAL A 314 6.93 -17.74 8.19
N ASP A 315 6.09 -16.74 8.45
CA ASP A 315 5.08 -16.18 7.55
C ASP A 315 5.60 -15.10 6.57
N GLN A 316 6.76 -15.36 5.96
CA GLN A 316 7.29 -14.54 4.86
C GLN A 316 7.52 -13.05 5.18
N GLY A 317 8.13 -12.77 6.34
CA GLY A 317 8.62 -11.42 6.66
C GLY A 317 7.57 -10.47 7.22
N GLY A 318 6.78 -10.93 8.21
CA GLY A 318 5.86 -10.09 8.97
C GLY A 318 4.44 -10.05 8.39
N GLY A 319 3.94 -11.20 7.92
CA GLY A 319 2.56 -11.31 7.45
C GLY A 319 2.28 -10.79 6.04
N LYS A 320 3.32 -10.62 5.19
CA LYS A 320 3.11 -10.28 3.78
C LYS A 320 2.32 -11.39 3.06
N ARG A 321 2.60 -12.67 3.36
CA ARG A 321 1.87 -13.87 2.89
C ARG A 321 2.08 -15.06 3.84
N PRO A 322 1.11 -15.98 4.00
CA PRO A 322 1.33 -17.23 4.72
C PRO A 322 2.44 -18.07 4.07
N GLY A 323 3.28 -18.72 4.87
CA GLY A 323 4.23 -19.71 4.38
C GLY A 323 3.50 -20.90 3.74
N ALA A 324 3.94 -21.34 2.56
CA ALA A 324 3.28 -22.39 1.79
C ALA A 324 4.27 -23.46 1.32
N PHE A 325 4.11 -24.68 1.83
CA PHE A 325 4.90 -25.85 1.46
C PHE A 325 4.01 -26.89 0.78
N ALA A 326 4.37 -27.31 -0.43
CA ALA A 326 3.78 -28.45 -1.12
C ALA A 326 4.64 -29.69 -0.85
N MET A 327 4.05 -30.72 -0.24
CA MET A 327 4.75 -31.97 0.06
C MET A 327 4.52 -32.97 -1.07
N TYR A 328 5.60 -33.51 -1.62
CA TYR A 328 5.56 -34.48 -2.71
C TYR A 328 5.90 -35.87 -2.15
N LEU A 329 4.97 -36.81 -2.34
CA LEU A 329 5.10 -38.22 -1.98
C LEU A 329 4.75 -39.08 -3.19
N GLU A 330 5.48 -40.18 -3.39
CA GLU A 330 5.24 -41.10 -4.50
C GLU A 330 4.13 -42.07 -4.05
N PRO A 331 3.33 -42.62 -4.97
CA PRO A 331 2.14 -43.38 -4.60
C PRO A 331 2.42 -44.80 -4.08
N TRP A 332 3.66 -45.28 -4.17
CA TRP A 332 4.10 -46.61 -3.69
C TRP A 332 4.63 -46.57 -2.26
#